data_AF-A0A971CDM2-F1
#
_entry.id   AF-A0A971CDM2-F1
#
_cell.length_a   1.000
_cell.length_b   1.000
_cell.length_c   1.000
_cell.angle_alpha   90.00
_cell.angle_beta   90.00
_cell.angle_gamma   90.00
#
_symmetry.space_group_name_H-M   'P 1'
#
loop_
_entity.id
_entity.type
_entity.pdbx_description
1 polymer ?
#
loop_
_entity_poly.entity_id
_entity_poly.type
_entity_poly.pdbx_seq_one_letter_code
_entity_poly.pdbx_strand_id
1 'polypeptide(L)'
;MAAPETSTRITDKIRGFLSNEFGFFYMLLGLGIVVITLYIAFSKYGQIRLGNLDKPQYSDFKWSTLIFTGVFAADLIFYSFIEWALYAGEPRIVELGGIQEWATTYPLFHWGPIPWGFYVILAVAFGFVLHVRGRNKQ
;
A
#
# COMPACT_ATOMS: atom_id res chain seq x y z
N MET A 1 35.26 -10.07 10.17
CA MET A 1 34.27 -10.73 11.05
C MET A 1 32.97 -9.98 10.92
N ALA A 2 31.86 -10.67 10.63
CA ALA A 2 30.54 -10.05 10.71
C ALA A 2 30.31 -9.60 12.16
N ALA A 3 29.81 -8.37 12.37
CA ALA A 3 29.51 -7.81 13.69
C ALA A 3 27.98 -7.68 13.86
N PRO A 4 27.25 -8.80 13.98
CA PRO A 4 25.79 -8.83 13.93
C PRO A 4 25.14 -7.99 15.03
N GLU A 5 25.66 -8.05 16.27
CA GLU A 5 25.11 -7.27 17.39
C GLU A 5 25.22 -5.75 17.17
N THR A 6 26.35 -5.32 16.60
CA THR A 6 26.56 -3.90 16.29
C THR A 6 25.63 -3.46 15.16
N SER A 7 25.43 -4.31 14.15
CA SER A 7 24.48 -4.06 13.06
C SER A 7 23.05 -3.94 13.58
N THR A 8 22.58 -4.89 14.41
CA THR A 8 21.23 -4.85 15.00
C THR A 8 21.01 -3.57 15.79
N ARG A 9 21.96 -3.21 16.65
CA ARG A 9 21.88 -1.99 17.47
C ARG A 9 21.79 -0.71 16.62
N ILE A 10 22.50 -0.65 15.49
CA ILE A 10 22.43 0.51 14.58
C ILE A 10 21.06 0.54 13.89
N THR A 11 20.59 -0.60 13.36
CA THR A 11 19.29 -0.71 12.70
C THR A 11 18.15 -0.32 13.64
N ASP A 12 18.17 -0.79 14.89
CA ASP A 12 17.14 -0.46 15.88
C ASP A 12 17.11 1.03 16.23
N LYS A 13 18.29 1.67 16.32
CA LYS A 13 18.38 3.12 16.53
C LYS A 13 17.78 3.89 15.36
N ILE A 14 18.11 3.52 14.13
CA ILE A 14 17.58 4.17 12.92
C ILE A 14 16.07 3.95 12.84
N ARG A 15 15.60 2.71 13.06
CA ARG A 15 14.17 2.38 13.08
C ARG A 15 13.44 3.20 14.14
N GLY A 16 13.95 3.24 15.37
CA GLY A 16 13.35 4.01 16.45
C GLY A 16 13.24 5.50 16.12
N PHE A 17 14.31 6.10 15.57
CA PHE A 17 14.31 7.49 15.13
C PHE A 17 13.26 7.74 14.04
N LEU A 18 13.23 6.92 12.99
CA LEU A 18 12.26 7.07 11.89
C LEU A 18 10.81 6.86 12.37
N SER A 19 10.58 5.89 13.24
CA SER A 19 9.23 5.61 13.76
C SER A 19 8.73 6.72 14.68
N ASN A 20 9.58 7.25 15.56
CA ASN A 20 9.15 8.23 16.56
C ASN A 20 9.01 9.64 15.97
N GLU A 21 9.97 10.09 15.15
CA GLU A 21 9.97 11.45 14.61
C GLU A 21 9.10 11.59 13.36
N PHE A 22 9.12 10.59 12.47
CA PHE A 22 8.37 10.64 11.20
C PHE A 22 7.04 9.89 11.25
N GLY A 23 6.67 9.24 12.36
CA GLY A 23 5.43 8.49 12.48
C GLY A 23 4.18 9.30 12.11
N PHE A 24 4.08 10.54 12.62
CA PHE A 24 2.98 11.43 12.28
C PHE A 24 2.98 11.84 10.79
N PHE A 25 4.15 12.11 10.23
CA PHE A 25 4.30 12.42 8.81
C PHE A 25 3.84 11.24 7.93
N TYR A 26 4.21 10.00 8.28
CA TYR A 26 3.78 8.81 7.54
C TYR A 26 2.25 8.61 7.60
N MET A 27 1.61 8.87 8.75
CA MET A 27 0.15 8.80 8.85
C MET A 27 -0.54 9.85 7.97
N LEU A 28 -0.06 11.10 7.99
CA LEU A 28 -0.58 12.16 7.12
C LEU A 28 -0.38 11.83 5.63
N LEU A 29 0.79 11.28 5.27
CA LEU A 29 1.09 10.86 3.91
C LEU A 29 0.13 9.74 3.45
N GLY A 30 -0.10 8.75 4.31
CA GLY A 30 -1.03 7.65 4.04
C GLY A 30 -2.48 8.11 3.90
N LEU A 31 -2.94 9.07 4.71
CA LEU A 31 -4.27 9.66 4.52
C LEU A 31 -4.33 10.50 3.23
N GLY A 32 -3.29 11.30 2.99
CA GLY A 32 -3.17 12.15 1.81
C GLY A 32 -3.21 11.37 0.50
N ILE A 33 -2.55 10.21 0.44
CA ILE A 33 -2.53 9.37 -0.76
C ILE A 33 -3.93 8.87 -1.13
N VAL A 34 -4.74 8.50 -0.13
CA VAL A 34 -6.12 8.05 -0.34
C VAL A 34 -6.97 9.21 -0.84
N VAL A 35 -6.87 10.37 -0.19
CA VAL A 35 -7.60 11.58 -0.60
C VAL A 35 -7.25 11.98 -2.04
N ILE A 36 -5.96 11.97 -2.40
CA ILE A 36 -5.51 12.28 -3.77
C ILE A 36 -6.03 11.25 -4.76
N THR A 37 -5.97 9.96 -4.41
CA THR A 37 -6.47 8.88 -5.28
C THR A 37 -7.97 9.04 -5.55
N LEU A 38 -8.76 9.28 -4.51
CA LEU A 38 -10.20 9.53 -4.64
C LEU A 38 -10.48 10.81 -5.42
N TYR A 39 -9.73 11.89 -5.18
CA TYR A 39 -9.85 13.12 -5.94
C TYR A 39 -9.60 12.88 -7.43
N ILE A 40 -8.54 12.17 -7.81
CA ILE A 40 -8.26 11.84 -9.21
C ILE A 40 -9.41 11.02 -9.79
N ALA A 41 -9.86 9.98 -9.08
CA ALA A 41 -10.92 9.09 -9.55
C ALA A 41 -12.26 9.82 -9.82
N PHE A 42 -12.66 10.74 -8.95
CA PHE A 42 -13.95 11.46 -9.06
C PHE A 42 -13.87 12.83 -9.75
N SER A 43 -12.68 13.33 -10.03
CA SER A 43 -12.50 14.59 -10.75
C SER A 43 -12.54 14.41 -12.27
N LYS A 44 -12.44 15.53 -12.99
CA LYS A 44 -12.23 15.56 -14.45
C LYS A 44 -11.04 14.73 -14.93
N TYR A 45 -10.03 14.52 -14.06
CA TYR A 45 -8.83 13.74 -14.43
C TYR A 45 -9.12 12.24 -14.54
N GLY A 46 -10.09 11.72 -13.78
CA GLY A 46 -10.52 10.31 -13.87
C GLY A 46 -11.23 9.96 -15.18
N GLN A 47 -11.66 10.97 -15.95
CA GLN A 47 -12.26 10.79 -17.28
C GLN A 47 -11.22 10.65 -18.39
N ILE A 48 -9.93 10.88 -18.09
CA ILE A 48 -8.84 10.75 -19.07
C ILE A 48 -8.64 9.27 -19.38
N ARG A 49 -8.82 8.90 -20.65
CA ARG A 49 -8.49 7.56 -21.12
C ARG A 49 -6.98 7.42 -21.31
N LEU A 50 -6.42 6.37 -20.72
CA LEU A 50 -4.99 6.06 -20.87
C LEU A 50 -4.77 5.30 -22.18
N GLY A 51 -4.37 6.04 -23.22
CA GLY A 51 -4.17 5.51 -24.56
C GLY A 51 -5.30 5.82 -25.54
N ASN A 52 -5.12 5.43 -26.79
CA ASN A 52 -5.99 5.80 -27.92
C ASN A 52 -6.78 4.62 -28.49
N LEU A 53 -7.13 3.63 -27.65
CA LEU A 53 -7.94 2.49 -28.09
C LEU A 53 -9.43 2.79 -27.89
N ASP A 54 -10.26 2.42 -28.87
CA ASP A 54 -11.72 2.54 -28.79
C ASP A 54 -12.32 1.66 -27.68
N LYS A 55 -11.63 0.56 -27.34
CA LYS A 55 -11.97 -0.38 -26.27
C LYS A 55 -10.73 -0.78 -25.47
N PRO A 56 -10.87 -1.13 -24.18
CA PRO A 56 -9.76 -1.67 -23.39
C PRO A 56 -9.10 -2.88 -24.07
N GLN A 57 -7.78 -2.99 -23.94
CA GLN A 57 -7.01 -4.11 -24.51
C GLN A 57 -7.40 -5.46 -23.91
N TYR A 58 -7.74 -5.48 -22.62
CA TYR A 58 -8.17 -6.66 -21.88
C TYR A 58 -9.63 -6.47 -21.44
N SER A 59 -10.40 -7.56 -21.41
CA SER A 59 -11.72 -7.53 -20.77
C SER A 59 -11.58 -7.32 -19.26
N ASP A 60 -12.61 -6.77 -18.62
CA ASP A 60 -12.62 -6.47 -17.19
C ASP A 60 -12.25 -7.69 -16.33
N PHE A 61 -12.73 -8.88 -16.72
CA PHE A 61 -12.36 -10.13 -16.05
C PHE A 61 -10.86 -10.43 -16.18
N LYS A 62 -10.31 -10.39 -17.39
CA LYS A 62 -8.87 -10.66 -17.63
C LYS A 62 -7.99 -9.64 -16.92
N TRP A 63 -8.36 -8.36 -16.95
CA TRP A 63 -7.63 -7.30 -16.26
C TRP A 63 -7.64 -7.49 -14.74
N SER A 64 -8.80 -7.83 -14.17
CA SER A 64 -8.93 -8.13 -12.73
C SER A 64 -8.09 -9.34 -12.33
N THR A 65 -8.07 -10.39 -13.16
CA THR A 65 -7.19 -11.55 -12.93
C THR A 65 -5.72 -11.17 -12.95
N LEU A 66 -5.28 -10.31 -13.89
CA LEU A 66 -3.88 -9.85 -13.96
C LEU A 66 -3.47 -9.07 -12.71
N ILE A 67 -4.35 -8.20 -12.19
CA ILE A 67 -4.08 -7.50 -10.94
C ILE A 67 -4.01 -8.49 -9.78
N PHE A 68 -4.95 -9.41 -9.70
CA PHE A 68 -4.98 -10.42 -8.64
C PHE A 68 -3.68 -11.25 -8.67
N THR A 69 -3.33 -11.87 -9.79
CA THR A 69 -2.13 -12.73 -9.87
C THR A 69 -0.83 -11.95 -9.78
N GLY A 70 -0.81 -10.66 -10.18
CA GLY A 70 0.37 -9.81 -10.06
C GLY A 70 0.70 -9.37 -8.63
N VAL A 71 -0.27 -9.43 -7.72
CA VAL A 71 -0.11 -8.92 -6.33
C VAL A 71 0.11 -10.05 -5.31
N PHE A 72 -0.20 -11.31 -5.63
CA PHE A 72 0.08 -12.43 -4.71
C PHE A 72 1.58 -12.70 -4.61
N ALA A 73 2.21 -12.09 -3.61
CA ALA A 73 3.59 -12.34 -3.22
C ALA A 73 3.65 -13.16 -1.92
N ALA A 74 4.84 -13.71 -1.62
CA ALA A 74 5.05 -14.61 -0.48
C ALA A 74 4.80 -13.95 0.88
N ASP A 75 4.99 -12.64 0.96
CA ASP A 75 4.70 -11.80 2.12
C ASP A 75 3.20 -11.76 2.45
N LEU A 76 2.33 -11.63 1.43
CA LEU A 76 0.88 -11.63 1.62
C LEU A 76 0.41 -12.95 2.26
N ILE A 77 0.94 -14.08 1.77
CA ILE A 77 0.64 -15.39 2.35
C ILE A 77 1.13 -15.44 3.80
N PHE A 78 2.38 -15.05 4.05
CA PHE A 78 2.96 -15.07 5.40
C PHE A 78 2.12 -14.26 6.40
N TYR A 79 1.84 -12.99 6.09
CA TYR A 79 1.12 -12.10 7.00
C TYR A 79 -0.38 -12.46 7.12
N SER A 80 -1.00 -13.01 6.08
CA SER A 80 -2.39 -13.48 6.15
C SER A 80 -2.63 -14.51 7.26
N PHE A 81 -1.62 -15.32 7.60
CA PHE A 81 -1.73 -16.33 8.65
C PHE A 81 -1.36 -15.82 10.04
N ILE A 82 -0.42 -14.87 10.15
CA ILE A 82 0.21 -14.54 11.44
C ILE A 82 -0.09 -13.13 11.96
N GLU A 83 -0.42 -12.18 11.09
CA GLU A 83 -0.47 -10.76 11.48
C GLU A 83 -1.51 -10.48 12.58
N TRP A 84 -2.68 -11.11 12.49
CA TRP A 84 -3.71 -10.99 13.54
C TRP A 84 -3.21 -11.49 14.90
N ALA A 85 -2.37 -12.53 14.92
CA ALA A 85 -1.83 -13.09 16.16
C ALA A 85 -0.76 -12.16 16.77
N LEU A 86 -0.03 -11.42 15.94
CA LEU A 86 0.88 -10.37 16.39
C LEU A 86 0.10 -9.25 17.11
N TYR A 87 -1.09 -8.88 16.62
CA TYR A 87 -1.94 -7.88 17.27
C TYR A 87 -2.68 -8.41 18.49
N ALA A 88 -3.00 -9.70 18.53
CA ALA A 88 -3.66 -10.31 19.68
C ALA A 88 -2.86 -10.16 20.99
N GLY A 89 -1.52 -10.11 20.89
CA GLY A 89 -0.62 -9.92 22.03
C GLY A 89 -0.35 -8.46 22.41
N GLU A 90 -0.86 -7.48 21.66
CA GLU A 90 -0.55 -6.07 21.86
C GLU A 90 -1.42 -5.47 22.99
N PRO A 91 -0.83 -4.90 24.05
CA PRO A 91 -1.59 -4.32 25.17
C PRO A 91 -2.66 -3.32 24.74
N ARG A 92 -2.36 -2.49 23.73
CA ARG A 92 -3.31 -1.49 23.22
C ARG A 92 -4.56 -2.11 22.60
N ILE A 93 -4.46 -3.30 22.00
CA ILE A 93 -5.58 -4.01 21.39
C ILE A 93 -6.51 -4.57 22.48
N VAL A 94 -5.95 -5.03 23.58
CA VAL A 94 -6.71 -5.51 24.74
C VAL A 94 -7.53 -4.36 25.37
N GLU A 95 -6.96 -3.16 25.45
CA GLU A 95 -7.65 -1.97 25.97
C GLU A 95 -8.83 -1.49 25.13
N LEU A 96 -8.80 -1.69 23.81
CA LEU A 96 -9.77 -1.10 22.87
C LEU A 96 -11.09 -1.87 22.73
N GLY A 97 -11.21 -3.08 23.28
CA GLY A 97 -12.39 -3.94 23.12
C GLY A 97 -12.09 -5.43 23.02
N GLY A 98 -10.81 -5.81 23.11
CA GLY A 98 -10.37 -7.20 23.11
C GLY A 98 -9.93 -7.70 21.73
N ILE A 99 -9.29 -8.87 21.76
CA ILE A 99 -8.60 -9.48 20.61
C ILE A 99 -9.57 -9.72 19.44
N GLN A 100 -10.78 -10.19 19.72
CA GLN A 100 -11.75 -10.62 18.72
C GLN A 100 -12.14 -9.51 17.74
N GLU A 101 -12.27 -8.28 18.24
CA GLU A 101 -12.72 -7.14 17.44
C GLU A 101 -11.55 -6.43 16.76
N TRP A 102 -10.46 -6.19 17.50
CA TRP A 102 -9.41 -5.29 17.02
C TRP A 102 -8.22 -6.02 16.37
N ALA A 103 -7.91 -7.26 16.75
CA ALA A 103 -6.77 -7.97 16.17
C ALA A 103 -7.00 -8.35 14.70
N THR A 104 -8.26 -8.53 14.29
CA THR A 104 -8.65 -8.80 12.90
C THR A 104 -8.88 -7.52 12.08
N THR A 105 -9.15 -6.39 12.73
CA THR A 105 -9.39 -5.09 12.07
C THR A 105 -8.10 -4.43 11.60
N TYR A 106 -7.00 -4.52 12.36
CA TYR A 106 -5.71 -3.90 11.97
C TYR A 106 -5.12 -4.44 10.66
N PRO A 107 -5.13 -5.76 10.39
CA PRO A 107 -4.70 -6.29 9.09
C PRO A 107 -5.53 -5.69 7.93
N LEU A 108 -6.85 -5.51 8.11
CA LEU A 108 -7.70 -4.87 7.08
C LEU A 108 -7.31 -3.40 6.84
N PHE A 109 -6.84 -2.71 7.88
CA PHE A 109 -6.29 -1.36 7.73
C PHE A 109 -4.94 -1.37 6.98
N HIS A 110 -4.01 -2.25 7.35
CA HIS A 110 -2.68 -2.33 6.73
C HIS A 110 -2.69 -2.81 5.28
N TRP A 111 -3.61 -3.70 4.92
CA TRP A 111 -3.79 -4.19 3.54
C TRP A 111 -4.98 -3.53 2.83
N GLY A 112 -5.52 -2.47 3.43
CA GLY A 112 -6.67 -1.71 2.97
C GLY A 112 -6.31 -0.62 1.94
N PRO A 113 -7.17 0.38 1.73
CA PRO A 113 -7.03 1.35 0.63
C PRO A 113 -5.75 2.19 0.63
N ILE A 114 -5.07 2.35 1.78
CA ILE A 114 -3.88 3.19 1.92
C ILE A 114 -2.70 2.68 1.06
N PRO A 115 -2.15 1.46 1.25
CA PRO A 115 -1.08 0.94 0.40
C PRO A 115 -1.48 0.88 -1.08
N TRP A 116 -2.73 0.51 -1.39
CA TRP A 116 -3.22 0.48 -2.77
C TRP A 116 -3.22 1.86 -3.42
N GLY A 117 -3.53 2.92 -2.66
CA GLY A 117 -3.45 4.30 -3.14
C GLY A 117 -2.06 4.69 -3.65
N PHE A 118 -1.00 4.24 -2.98
CA PHE A 118 0.38 4.46 -3.47
C PHE A 118 0.62 3.80 -4.83
N TYR A 119 0.15 2.56 -5.02
CA TYR A 119 0.27 1.88 -6.31
C TYR A 119 -0.56 2.56 -7.40
N VAL A 120 -1.80 2.95 -7.11
CA VAL A 120 -2.68 3.57 -8.11
C VAL A 120 -2.12 4.90 -8.60
N ILE A 121 -1.62 5.76 -7.71
CA ILE A 121 -1.07 7.06 -8.11
C ILE A 121 0.15 6.90 -9.02
N LEU A 122 1.06 5.99 -8.68
CA LEU A 122 2.21 5.69 -9.53
C LEU A 122 1.78 5.08 -10.87
N ALA A 123 0.86 4.11 -10.84
CA ALA A 123 0.34 3.47 -12.05
C ALA A 123 -0.33 4.47 -13.00
N VAL A 124 -1.12 5.40 -12.48
CA VAL A 124 -1.74 6.48 -13.26
C VAL A 124 -0.70 7.45 -13.80
N ALA A 125 0.31 7.82 -13.01
CA ALA A 125 1.38 8.71 -13.46
C ALA A 125 2.17 8.10 -14.63
N PHE A 126 2.59 6.83 -14.50
CA PHE A 126 3.29 6.13 -15.58
C PHE A 126 2.38 5.88 -16.79
N GLY A 127 1.15 5.42 -16.54
CA GLY A 127 0.17 5.18 -17.61
C GLY A 127 -0.13 6.45 -18.42
N PHE A 128 -0.23 7.59 -17.76
CA PHE A 128 -0.41 8.89 -18.43
C PHE A 128 0.82 9.29 -19.25
N VAL A 129 2.02 9.16 -18.69
CA VAL A 129 3.26 9.52 -19.40
C VAL A 129 3.49 8.65 -20.63
N LEU A 130 3.25 7.34 -20.51
CA LEU A 130 3.46 6.37 -21.57
C LEU A 130 2.37 6.43 -22.63
N HIS A 131 1.09 6.41 -22.22
CA HIS A 131 -0.02 6.21 -23.15
C HIS A 131 -0.71 7.50 -23.60
N VAL A 132 -0.58 8.61 -22.85
CA VAL A 132 -1.17 9.90 -23.23
C VAL A 132 -0.10 10.86 -23.77
N ARG A 133 1.06 10.93 -23.11
CA ARG A 133 2.17 11.80 -23.57
C ARG A 133 3.14 11.13 -24.55
N GLY A 134 3.08 9.80 -24.71
CA GLY A 134 3.93 9.06 -25.66
C GLY A 134 5.43 9.11 -25.35
N ARG A 135 5.83 9.31 -24.08
CA ARG A 135 7.25 9.38 -23.71
C ARG A 135 7.78 7.97 -23.46
N ASN A 136 8.67 7.51 -24.34
CA ASN A 136 9.23 6.14 -24.28
C ASN A 136 10.59 6.04 -23.56
N LYS A 137 11.03 7.10 -22.88
CA LYS A 137 12.29 7.11 -22.10
C LYS A 137 11.97 7.50 -20.65
N GLN A 138 12.50 6.70 -19.72
CA GLN A 138 12.45 6.92 -18.27
C GLN A 138 13.17 8.20 -17.88
#